data_AF-A0A848H2Z7-F1
#
_entry.id   AF-A0A848H2Z7-F1
#
_cell.length_a   1.000
_cell.length_b   1.000
_cell.length_c   1.000
_cell.angle_alpha   90.00
_cell.angle_beta   90.00
_cell.angle_gamma   90.00
#
_symmetry.space_group_name_H-M   'P 1'
#
loop_
_entity.id
_entity.type
_entity.pdbx_description
1 polymer ?
#
loop_
_entity_poly.entity_id
_entity_poly.type
_entity_poly.pdbx_seq_one_letter_code
_entity_poly.pdbx_strand_id
1 'polypeptide(L)'
;MPLHLPAFLVNPIPFQYVDDDWHVIAYFSGHPEFECVEAMFSARGDGTYSVRAILTRHDQVQVDYVNDPALLKGETGPERVRVLRAIEVTLDGQGGLPTAEVRFESLANGLVVLKVACASPPDPSRGGLTDPGAHALGTSLPMMWRHSSAVAGPDSSVHIAGVRYPIPETFRRGPHFVALRGFYTRGFHMAAIRNESRTLRVLRQPLSLAAGERWVYETPSGELAYEIQARIDDQTLRITSSARQGETVFARETRDGLALDRIELQSLHARGPAAAISFEDPDAFSIGVAGRADVVAGSYSVSGSGLVLQPHSPAWAVARPVGIRWTIKDDGVSLETVCREASGN
;
A
#
# COMPACT_ATOMS: atom_id res chain seq x y z
N MET A 1 16.25 -6.85 -21.30
CA MET A 1 15.40 -7.82 -22.03
C MET A 1 13.97 -7.73 -21.50
N PRO A 2 12.92 -7.85 -22.33
CA PRO A 2 11.53 -7.75 -21.86
C PRO A 2 11.18 -8.87 -20.88
N LEU A 3 10.25 -8.58 -19.96
CA LEU A 3 9.79 -9.51 -18.94
C LEU A 3 8.83 -10.55 -19.54
N HIS A 4 9.37 -11.66 -20.02
CA HIS A 4 8.57 -12.79 -20.53
C HIS A 4 7.96 -13.61 -19.39
N LEU A 5 6.65 -13.82 -19.46
CA LEU A 5 5.88 -14.66 -18.54
C LEU A 5 5.49 -15.97 -19.22
N PRO A 6 5.34 -17.06 -18.44
CA PRO A 6 4.66 -18.27 -18.94
C PRO A 6 3.28 -17.92 -19.53
N ALA A 7 2.88 -18.57 -20.63
CA ALA A 7 1.64 -18.25 -21.36
C ALA A 7 0.35 -18.24 -20.50
N PHE A 8 0.32 -19.04 -19.44
CA PHE A 8 -0.82 -19.13 -18.53
C PHE A 8 -0.75 -18.13 -17.36
N LEU A 9 0.28 -17.28 -17.25
CA LEU A 9 0.47 -16.35 -16.12
C LEU A 9 0.36 -14.89 -16.61
N VAL A 10 -0.71 -14.19 -16.22
CA VAL A 10 -0.95 -12.81 -16.64
C VAL A 10 -0.23 -11.78 -15.74
N ASN A 11 -0.27 -11.96 -14.42
CA ASN A 11 0.32 -11.03 -13.46
C ASN A 11 1.08 -11.81 -12.36
N PRO A 12 2.42 -11.76 -12.31
CA PRO A 12 3.21 -12.42 -11.28
C PRO A 12 3.37 -11.59 -9.99
N ILE A 13 2.98 -10.32 -9.97
CA ILE A 13 3.31 -9.37 -8.91
C ILE A 13 2.09 -9.14 -7.99
N PRO A 14 2.22 -9.33 -6.66
CA PRO A 14 1.18 -8.97 -5.69
C PRO A 14 1.21 -7.45 -5.42
N PHE A 15 0.90 -6.68 -6.46
CA PHE A 15 0.87 -5.22 -6.40
C PHE A 15 -0.50 -4.75 -5.91
N GLN A 16 -0.51 -3.95 -4.85
CA GLN A 16 -1.72 -3.45 -4.21
C GLN A 16 -1.65 -1.95 -4.05
N TYR A 17 -2.83 -1.31 -3.99
CA TYR A 17 -2.95 0.12 -3.82
C TYR A 17 -4.14 0.46 -2.94
N VAL A 18 -3.98 1.48 -2.09
CA VAL A 18 -5.04 2.12 -1.33
C VAL A 18 -4.80 3.63 -1.31
N ASP A 19 -5.90 4.39 -1.34
CA ASP A 19 -5.92 5.81 -1.07
C ASP A 19 -6.87 6.14 0.07
N ASP A 20 -6.39 7.02 0.94
CA ASP A 20 -7.10 7.54 2.09
C ASP A 20 -7.18 9.07 2.00
N ASP A 21 -8.35 9.64 2.27
CA ASP A 21 -8.53 11.10 2.27
C ASP A 21 -7.68 11.78 3.35
N TRP A 22 -7.55 11.12 4.50
CA TRP A 22 -6.77 11.59 5.64
C TRP A 22 -5.88 10.51 6.22
N HIS A 23 -4.73 10.95 6.73
CA HIS A 23 -3.82 10.15 7.54
C HIS A 23 -3.36 10.97 8.74
N VAL A 24 -3.48 10.42 9.93
CA VAL A 24 -3.04 11.05 11.18
C VAL A 24 -2.22 10.08 11.98
N ILE A 25 -1.12 10.55 12.57
CA ILE A 25 -0.18 9.71 13.32
C ILE A 25 0.45 10.53 14.43
N ALA A 26 0.66 9.90 15.60
CA ALA A 26 1.43 10.48 16.68
C ALA A 26 2.29 9.42 17.38
N TYR A 27 3.57 9.75 17.55
CA TYR A 27 4.48 9.00 18.38
C TYR A 27 4.43 9.55 19.80
N PHE A 28 4.45 8.67 20.81
CA PHE A 28 4.36 9.06 22.21
C PHE A 28 5.34 8.28 23.08
N SER A 29 5.54 8.72 24.31
CA SER A 29 6.49 8.11 25.25
C SER A 29 5.83 7.72 26.56
N GLY A 30 6.42 6.75 27.25
CA GLY A 30 6.03 6.35 28.60
C GLY A 30 4.95 5.28 28.71
N HIS A 31 4.34 4.83 27.60
CA HIS A 31 3.47 3.66 27.64
C HIS A 31 4.31 2.37 27.69
N PRO A 32 3.97 1.38 28.54
CA PRO A 32 4.76 0.16 28.69
C PRO A 32 4.84 -0.70 27.42
N GLU A 33 3.81 -0.66 26.58
CA GLU A 33 3.69 -1.54 25.40
C GLU A 33 3.78 -0.84 24.02
N PHE A 34 3.29 0.40 23.91
CA PHE A 34 3.03 1.07 22.63
C PHE A 34 3.88 2.34 22.49
N GLU A 35 4.17 2.71 21.26
CA GLU A 35 4.93 3.94 20.94
C GLU A 35 4.26 4.83 19.89
N CYS A 36 3.25 4.32 19.18
CA CYS A 36 2.60 5.07 18.11
C CYS A 36 1.12 4.69 17.94
N VAL A 37 0.28 5.70 17.71
CA VAL A 37 -1.10 5.54 17.21
C VAL A 37 -1.17 6.22 15.86
N GLU A 38 -1.73 5.51 14.88
CA GLU A 38 -1.92 5.96 13.52
C GLU A 38 -3.35 5.69 13.09
N ALA A 39 -3.90 6.50 12.19
CA ALA A 39 -5.16 6.21 11.52
C ALA A 39 -5.15 6.74 10.08
N MET A 40 -5.68 5.93 9.17
CA MET A 40 -6.04 6.34 7.82
C MET A 40 -7.55 6.21 7.65
N PHE A 41 -8.18 7.18 7.00
CA PHE A 41 -9.62 7.13 6.78
C PHE A 41 -10.08 7.93 5.57
N SER A 42 -11.19 7.47 4.99
CA SER A 42 -11.85 8.06 3.83
C SER A 42 -13.31 8.34 4.11
N ALA A 43 -13.82 9.46 3.58
CA ALA A 43 -15.22 9.81 3.68
C ALA A 43 -16.08 8.83 2.88
N ARG A 44 -17.23 8.46 3.45
CA ARG A 44 -18.29 7.73 2.76
C ARG A 44 -19.35 8.70 2.28
N GLY A 45 -20.15 8.29 1.29
CA GLY A 45 -21.25 9.10 0.75
C GLY A 45 -22.37 9.40 1.76
N ASP A 46 -22.41 8.72 2.90
CA ASP A 46 -23.38 8.91 3.99
C ASP A 46 -22.89 9.85 5.10
N GLY A 47 -21.71 10.46 4.94
CA GLY A 47 -21.10 11.34 5.94
C GLY A 47 -20.36 10.62 7.07
N THR A 48 -20.28 9.29 7.04
CA THR A 48 -19.42 8.50 7.94
C THR A 48 -18.04 8.26 7.30
N TYR A 49 -17.14 7.57 8.01
CA TYR A 49 -15.79 7.26 7.52
C TYR A 49 -15.54 5.76 7.48
N SER A 50 -14.82 5.29 6.44
CA SER A 50 -14.12 4.01 6.48
C SER A 50 -12.75 4.25 7.11
N VAL A 51 -12.42 3.53 8.18
CA VAL A 51 -11.26 3.85 9.04
C VAL A 51 -10.44 2.59 9.30
N ARG A 52 -9.10 2.75 9.20
CA ARG A 52 -8.10 1.84 9.75
C ARG A 52 -7.26 2.61 10.76
N ALA A 53 -7.43 2.30 12.05
CA ALA A 53 -6.54 2.75 13.12
C ALA A 53 -5.49 1.66 13.43
N ILE A 54 -4.30 2.05 13.84
CA ILE A 54 -3.17 1.15 14.09
C ILE A 54 -2.53 1.53 15.42
N LEU A 55 -2.31 0.53 16.28
CA LEU A 55 -1.41 0.65 17.43
C LEU A 55 -0.10 -0.06 17.10
N THR A 56 1.02 0.65 17.26
CA THR A 56 2.37 0.09 17.08
C THR A 56 3.04 -0.10 18.42
N ARG A 57 3.53 -1.32 18.65
CA ARG A 57 4.29 -1.72 19.84
C ARG A 57 5.76 -1.34 19.71
N HIS A 58 6.48 -1.30 20.84
CA HIS A 58 7.93 -1.02 20.86
C HIS A 58 8.75 -1.99 19.98
N ASP A 59 8.28 -3.23 19.82
CA ASP A 59 8.87 -4.26 18.96
C ASP A 59 8.44 -4.16 17.49
N GLN A 60 7.81 -3.05 17.09
CA GLN A 60 7.27 -2.78 15.74
C GLN A 60 6.09 -3.66 15.33
N VAL A 61 5.59 -4.54 16.21
CA VAL A 61 4.36 -5.28 15.94
C VAL A 61 3.18 -4.31 15.90
N GLN A 62 2.32 -4.47 14.89
CA GLN A 62 1.16 -3.62 14.66
C GLN A 62 -0.15 -4.39 14.82
N VAL A 63 -1.14 -3.74 15.43
CA VAL A 63 -2.54 -4.22 15.47
C VAL A 63 -3.42 -3.22 14.73
N ASP A 64 -4.12 -3.70 13.72
CA ASP A 64 -5.07 -2.93 12.92
C ASP A 64 -6.46 -3.03 13.53
N TYR A 65 -7.09 -1.89 13.78
CA TYR A 65 -8.49 -1.74 14.14
C TYR A 65 -9.21 -1.13 12.94
N VAL A 66 -10.23 -1.80 12.43
CA VAL A 66 -11.00 -1.35 11.28
C VAL A 66 -12.48 -1.26 11.59
N ASN A 67 -13.21 -0.33 10.99
CA ASN A 67 -14.67 -0.22 11.14
C ASN A 67 -15.44 -0.70 9.90
N ASP A 68 -14.73 -1.22 8.90
CA ASP A 68 -15.27 -1.65 7.62
C ASP A 68 -14.92 -3.13 7.37
N PRO A 69 -15.91 -4.02 7.22
CA PRO A 69 -15.65 -5.42 6.87
C PRO A 69 -14.89 -5.59 5.55
N ALA A 70 -14.97 -4.64 4.62
CA ALA A 70 -14.16 -4.67 3.40
C ALA A 70 -12.66 -4.54 3.71
N LEU A 71 -12.29 -3.77 4.75
CA LEU A 71 -10.91 -3.64 5.22
C LEU A 71 -10.43 -4.88 5.97
N LEU A 72 -11.31 -5.78 6.42
CA LEU A 72 -10.90 -7.11 6.92
C LEU A 72 -10.44 -8.02 5.78
N LYS A 73 -10.99 -7.83 4.58
CA LYS A 73 -10.69 -8.64 3.40
C LYS A 73 -9.38 -8.16 2.78
N GLY A 74 -8.29 -8.79 3.20
CA GLY A 74 -6.97 -8.57 2.61
C GLY A 74 -5.92 -9.32 3.41
N GLU A 75 -4.99 -9.97 2.71
CA GLU A 75 -3.93 -10.73 3.36
C GLU A 75 -3.05 -9.80 4.21
N THR A 76 -2.99 -10.09 5.51
CA THR A 76 -2.01 -9.53 6.41
C THR A 76 -0.78 -10.43 6.43
N GLY A 77 0.39 -9.84 6.68
CA GLY A 77 1.55 -10.65 7.05
C GLY A 77 1.21 -11.50 8.28
N PRO A 78 1.84 -12.67 8.45
CA PRO A 78 1.43 -13.71 9.41
C PRO A 78 1.34 -13.25 10.87
N GLU A 79 1.96 -12.13 11.23
CA GLU A 79 2.04 -11.62 12.61
C GLU A 79 1.11 -10.43 12.88
N ARG A 80 0.46 -9.85 11.85
CA ARG A 80 -0.34 -8.63 11.99
C ARG A 80 -1.81 -8.98 12.22
N VAL A 81 -2.30 -8.62 13.40
CA VAL A 81 -3.70 -8.85 13.81
C VAL A 81 -4.58 -7.72 13.30
N ARG A 82 -5.74 -8.06 12.73
CA ARG A 82 -6.77 -7.09 12.34
C ARG A 82 -8.09 -7.39 13.05
N VAL A 83 -8.73 -6.33 13.55
CA VAL A 83 -9.89 -6.43 14.44
C VAL A 83 -10.97 -5.46 13.99
N LEU A 84 -12.21 -5.96 13.87
CA LEU A 84 -13.36 -5.10 13.61
C LEU A 84 -13.78 -4.37 14.90
N ARG A 85 -13.85 -3.04 14.87
CA ARG A 85 -14.28 -2.18 15.98
C ARG A 85 -15.05 -0.97 15.48
N ALA A 86 -15.92 -0.44 16.34
CA ALA A 86 -16.42 0.91 16.13
C ALA A 86 -15.26 1.90 16.26
N ILE A 87 -15.17 2.83 15.31
CA ILE A 87 -14.18 3.89 15.30
C ILE A 87 -14.90 5.19 15.01
N GLU A 88 -14.76 6.15 15.92
CA GLU A 88 -15.31 7.49 15.77
C GLU A 88 -14.22 8.42 15.25
N VAL A 89 -14.59 9.27 14.29
CA VAL A 89 -13.70 10.27 13.71
C VAL A 89 -14.40 11.61 13.75
N THR A 90 -13.73 12.61 14.34
CA THR A 90 -14.15 14.00 14.32
C THR A 90 -13.10 14.82 13.58
N LEU A 91 -13.53 15.56 12.56
CA LEU A 91 -12.72 16.54 11.85
C LEU A 91 -13.24 17.94 12.17
N ASP A 92 -12.36 18.83 12.61
CA ASP A 92 -12.63 20.25 12.77
C ASP A 92 -11.62 21.07 11.96
N GLY A 93 -12.07 22.21 11.42
CA GLY A 93 -11.23 23.04 10.54
C GLY A 93 -11.98 24.13 9.75
N GLN A 94 -13.23 24.46 10.09
CA GLN A 94 -13.92 25.57 9.46
C GLN A 94 -13.36 26.90 10.01
N GLY A 95 -12.40 27.51 9.29
CA GLY A 95 -11.84 28.82 9.60
C GLY A 95 -10.57 28.84 10.47
N GLY A 96 -9.98 27.68 10.78
CA GLY A 96 -8.79 27.55 11.62
C GLY A 96 -7.83 26.43 11.19
N LEU A 97 -6.85 26.14 12.06
CA LEU A 97 -5.93 25.01 11.84
C LEU A 97 -6.69 23.69 12.02
N PRO A 98 -6.48 22.71 11.12
CA PRO A 98 -7.25 21.47 11.18
C PRO A 98 -6.92 20.67 12.43
N THR A 99 -7.96 20.02 12.96
CA THR A 99 -7.86 19.05 14.05
C THR A 99 -8.57 17.78 13.62
N ALA A 100 -7.95 16.65 13.92
CA ALA A 100 -8.56 15.33 13.78
C ALA A 100 -8.51 14.61 15.12
N GLU A 101 -9.63 14.02 15.51
CA GLU A 101 -9.72 13.12 16.66
C GLU A 101 -10.23 11.75 16.20
N VAL A 102 -9.53 10.69 16.60
CA VAL A 102 -9.88 9.30 16.31
C VAL A 102 -10.01 8.55 17.63
N ARG A 103 -11.14 7.87 17.82
CA ARG A 103 -11.48 7.16 19.07
C ARG A 103 -11.88 5.72 18.77
N PHE A 104 -11.30 4.76 19.49
CA PHE A 104 -11.63 3.34 19.34
C PHE A 104 -11.25 2.53 20.58
N GLU A 105 -11.89 1.37 20.77
CA GLU A 105 -11.54 0.43 21.83
C GLU A 105 -10.46 -0.55 21.39
N SER A 106 -9.37 -0.64 22.17
CA SER A 106 -8.29 -1.60 21.95
C SER A 106 -8.71 -3.04 22.31
N LEU A 107 -7.89 -4.04 21.94
CA LEU A 107 -8.09 -5.45 22.31
C LEU A 107 -8.11 -5.69 23.83
N ALA A 108 -7.39 -4.86 24.59
CA ALA A 108 -7.39 -4.90 26.06
C ALA A 108 -8.59 -4.15 26.68
N ASN A 109 -9.59 -3.77 25.88
CA ASN A 109 -10.77 -2.98 26.26
C ASN A 109 -10.44 -1.59 26.85
N GLY A 110 -9.25 -1.05 26.54
CA GLY A 110 -8.90 0.33 26.85
C GLY A 110 -9.30 1.25 25.70
N LEU A 111 -10.03 2.33 26.00
CA LEU A 111 -10.32 3.39 25.03
C LEU A 111 -9.01 4.07 24.60
N VAL A 112 -8.79 4.15 23.30
CA VAL A 112 -7.71 4.91 22.67
C VAL A 112 -8.31 6.18 22.07
N VAL A 113 -7.66 7.32 22.33
CA VAL A 113 -7.99 8.61 21.73
C VAL A 113 -6.71 9.21 21.16
N LEU A 114 -6.68 9.40 19.86
CA LEU A 114 -5.65 10.16 19.15
C LEU A 114 -6.24 11.49 18.73
N LYS A 115 -5.71 12.61 19.24
CA LYS A 115 -6.04 13.95 18.78
C LYS A 115 -4.80 14.61 18.17
N VAL A 116 -4.89 14.98 16.89
CA VAL A 116 -3.86 15.76 16.19
C VAL A 116 -4.45 17.12 15.86
N ALA A 117 -4.04 18.13 16.63
CA ALA A 117 -4.34 19.54 16.36
C ALA A 117 -3.12 20.17 15.68
N CYS A 118 -3.26 20.68 14.47
CA CYS A 118 -2.10 21.10 13.68
C CYS A 118 -1.48 22.40 14.19
N ALA A 119 -0.15 22.51 14.16
CA ALA A 119 0.57 23.77 14.42
C ALA A 119 0.62 24.71 13.21
N SER A 120 0.27 24.21 12.02
CA SER A 120 0.21 24.96 10.77
C SER A 120 -0.81 24.35 9.81
N PRO A 121 -1.25 25.07 8.76
CA PRO A 121 -2.05 24.46 7.70
C PRO A 121 -1.29 23.31 7.00
N PRO A 122 -1.99 22.31 6.44
CA PRO A 122 -1.38 21.30 5.58
C PRO A 122 -0.79 21.95 4.33
N ASP A 123 0.44 21.58 4.01
CA ASP A 123 1.22 22.20 2.94
C ASP A 123 1.73 21.12 1.97
N PRO A 124 1.45 21.23 0.66
CA PRO A 124 1.95 20.29 -0.35
C PRO A 124 3.48 20.18 -0.38
N SER A 125 4.21 21.24 -0.04
CA SER A 125 5.68 21.20 0.04
C SER A 125 6.21 20.31 1.18
N ARG A 126 5.34 19.93 2.12
CA ARG A 126 5.63 19.01 3.24
C ARG A 126 5.09 17.60 3.00
N GLY A 127 4.46 17.36 1.85
CA GLY A 127 4.10 16.05 1.36
C GLY A 127 5.30 15.31 0.76
N GLY A 128 5.03 14.37 -0.13
CA GLY A 128 6.01 13.57 -0.86
C GLY A 128 6.11 12.12 -0.39
N LEU A 129 7.06 11.43 -1.01
CA LEU A 129 7.40 10.05 -0.70
C LEU A 129 7.97 9.95 0.72
N THR A 130 7.46 8.99 1.48
CA THR A 130 7.81 8.78 2.89
C THR A 130 8.58 7.49 3.03
N ASP A 131 9.69 7.53 3.78
CA ASP A 131 10.38 6.32 4.21
C ASP A 131 9.45 5.54 5.15
N PRO A 132 9.08 4.31 4.79
CA PRO A 132 8.25 3.45 5.64
C PRO A 132 8.96 2.96 6.91
N GLY A 133 10.27 3.19 7.08
CA GLY A 133 10.99 2.75 8.26
C GLY A 133 11.06 1.22 8.38
N ALA A 134 11.43 0.74 9.58
CA ALA A 134 11.80 -0.65 9.80
C ALA A 134 10.62 -1.64 9.79
N HIS A 135 9.40 -1.21 10.13
CA HIS A 135 8.24 -2.12 10.28
C HIS A 135 7.80 -2.82 8.97
N ALA A 136 8.24 -2.31 7.82
CA ALA A 136 7.97 -2.93 6.52
C ALA A 136 9.15 -3.78 6.00
N LEU A 137 10.29 -3.80 6.70
CA LEU A 137 11.43 -4.64 6.32
C LEU A 137 11.02 -6.11 6.34
N GLY A 138 11.39 -6.85 5.31
CA GLY A 138 11.10 -8.27 5.22
C GLY A 138 9.64 -8.62 4.94
N THR A 139 8.70 -7.67 4.86
CA THR A 139 7.26 -7.94 4.66
C THR A 139 6.67 -7.31 3.41
N SER A 140 7.21 -6.17 2.97
CA SER A 140 6.75 -5.49 1.76
C SER A 140 7.78 -4.48 1.23
N LEU A 141 7.60 -4.07 -0.03
CA LEU A 141 8.10 -2.83 -0.58
C LEU A 141 6.94 -1.82 -0.67
N PRO A 142 6.70 -1.00 0.36
CA PRO A 142 5.62 -0.01 0.34
C PRO A 142 6.11 1.33 -0.23
N MET A 143 5.26 1.98 -1.00
CA MET A 143 5.45 3.32 -1.53
C MET A 143 4.34 4.22 -0.97
N MET A 144 4.69 5.02 0.04
CA MET A 144 3.76 5.89 0.75
C MET A 144 3.94 7.34 0.30
N TRP A 145 2.92 7.91 -0.32
CA TRP A 145 2.93 9.29 -0.80
C TRP A 145 1.93 10.13 -0.03
N ARG A 146 2.41 11.24 0.54
CA ARG A 146 1.60 12.23 1.24
C ARG A 146 1.35 13.41 0.31
N HIS A 147 0.10 13.79 0.04
CA HIS A 147 -0.18 14.92 -0.84
C HIS A 147 0.12 16.26 -0.16
N SER A 148 -0.41 16.49 1.04
CA SER A 148 -0.09 17.67 1.86
C SER A 148 -0.10 17.33 3.34
N SER A 149 0.86 17.84 4.10
CA SER A 149 1.01 17.49 5.52
C SER A 149 1.23 18.71 6.42
N ALA A 150 0.79 18.59 7.66
CA ALA A 150 1.05 19.50 8.77
C ALA A 150 1.63 18.73 9.96
N VAL A 151 2.42 19.41 10.77
CA VAL A 151 2.93 18.88 12.04
C VAL A 151 1.94 19.13 13.17
N ALA A 152 1.88 18.20 14.12
CA ALA A 152 1.10 18.32 15.34
C ALA A 152 1.59 19.50 16.20
N GLY A 153 0.66 20.27 16.76
CA GLY A 153 0.92 21.35 17.71
C GLY A 153 0.63 20.94 19.16
N PRO A 154 0.84 21.86 20.12
CA PRO A 154 0.74 21.60 21.57
C PRO A 154 -0.60 21.03 22.05
N ASP A 155 -1.69 21.32 21.34
CA ASP A 155 -3.04 20.87 21.68
C ASP A 155 -3.33 19.42 21.25
N SER A 156 -2.34 18.75 20.67
CA SER A 156 -2.40 17.32 20.33
C SER A 156 -2.23 16.45 21.57
N SER A 157 -2.85 15.28 21.56
CA SER A 157 -2.75 14.32 22.66
C SER A 157 -2.96 12.88 22.21
N VAL A 158 -2.36 11.96 22.96
CA VAL A 158 -2.66 10.54 22.92
C VAL A 158 -3.15 10.13 24.30
N HIS A 159 -4.31 9.49 24.37
CA HIS A 159 -4.82 8.86 25.59
C HIS A 159 -5.06 7.38 25.34
N ILE A 160 -4.62 6.54 26.27
CA ILE A 160 -4.91 5.09 26.26
C ILE A 160 -5.39 4.70 27.65
N ALA A 161 -6.58 4.10 27.73
CA ALA A 161 -7.25 3.74 28.98
C ALA A 161 -7.34 4.93 29.96
N GLY A 162 -7.63 6.13 29.44
CA GLY A 162 -7.74 7.37 30.22
C GLY A 162 -6.40 8.03 30.59
N VAL A 163 -5.26 7.35 30.44
CA VAL A 163 -3.94 7.91 30.73
C VAL A 163 -3.43 8.71 29.53
N ARG A 164 -3.00 9.96 29.76
CA ARG A 164 -2.38 10.81 28.74
C ARG A 164 -0.91 10.45 28.59
N TYR A 165 -0.47 10.22 27.35
CA TYR A 165 0.94 10.01 27.03
C TYR A 165 1.50 11.22 26.27
N PRO A 166 2.69 11.72 26.66
CA PRO A 166 3.30 12.86 25.99
C PRO A 166 3.73 12.51 24.56
N ILE A 167 3.40 13.39 23.63
CA ILE A 167 3.94 13.38 22.26
C ILE A 167 5.24 14.22 22.30
N PRO A 168 6.43 13.65 22.01
CA PRO A 168 7.69 14.38 22.08
C PRO A 168 7.73 15.58 21.13
N GLU A 169 8.48 16.61 21.50
CA GLU A 169 8.79 17.73 20.60
C GLU A 169 9.75 17.26 19.50
N THR A 170 9.43 17.58 18.25
CA THR A 170 10.34 17.39 17.11
C THR A 170 11.12 18.67 16.80
N PHE A 171 10.47 19.82 16.93
CA PHE A 171 11.08 21.11 16.60
C PHE A 171 10.38 22.26 17.32
N ARG A 172 11.16 23.27 17.72
CA ARG A 172 10.65 24.53 18.27
C ARG A 172 11.36 25.71 17.63
N ARG A 173 10.57 26.74 17.30
CA ARG A 173 11.08 28.02 16.82
C ARG A 173 10.53 29.14 17.68
N GLY A 174 11.34 29.58 18.63
CA GLY A 174 10.94 30.60 19.61
C GLY A 174 9.81 30.12 20.53
N PRO A 175 9.14 31.04 21.23
CA PRO A 175 8.09 30.68 22.20
C PRO A 175 6.73 30.35 21.56
N HIS A 176 6.54 30.68 20.27
CA HIS A 176 5.21 30.63 19.62
C HIS A 176 5.00 29.45 18.68
N PHE A 177 6.04 28.71 18.31
CA PHE A 177 5.91 27.56 17.42
C PHE A 177 6.57 26.32 18.02
N VAL A 178 5.75 25.31 18.29
CA VAL A 178 6.16 23.99 18.79
C VAL A 178 5.52 22.95 17.88
N ALA A 179 6.36 22.11 17.29
CA ALA A 179 5.97 20.96 16.51
C ALA A 179 6.23 19.69 17.32
N LEU A 180 5.19 18.93 17.57
CA LEU A 180 5.25 17.62 18.20
C LEU A 180 5.47 16.53 17.15
N ARG A 181 5.93 15.35 17.59
CA ARG A 181 6.17 14.16 16.76
C ARG A 181 4.86 13.48 16.35
N GLY A 182 4.03 14.23 15.63
CA GLY A 182 2.80 13.77 15.03
C GLY A 182 2.48 14.56 13.77
N PHE A 183 1.67 13.97 12.89
CA PHE A 183 1.39 14.51 11.57
C PHE A 183 -0.08 14.36 11.23
N TYR A 184 -0.60 15.35 10.50
CA TYR A 184 -1.89 15.31 9.82
C TYR A 184 -1.63 15.46 8.33
N THR A 185 -2.14 14.55 7.53
CA THR A 185 -1.97 14.50 6.09
C THR A 185 -3.34 14.48 5.42
N ARG A 186 -3.49 15.29 4.36
CA ARG A 186 -4.61 15.17 3.41
C ARG A 186 -4.10 14.53 2.13
N GLY A 187 -4.84 13.55 1.63
CA GLY A 187 -4.46 12.70 0.49
C GLY A 187 -3.26 11.83 0.84
N PHE A 188 -3.54 10.61 1.29
CA PHE A 188 -2.52 9.60 1.58
C PHE A 188 -2.66 8.44 0.61
N HIS A 189 -1.60 8.15 -0.13
CA HIS A 189 -1.60 7.11 -1.15
C HIS A 189 -0.56 6.07 -0.78
N MET A 190 -0.95 4.80 -0.79
CA MET A 190 -0.04 3.70 -0.48
C MET A 190 -0.17 2.62 -1.54
N ALA A 191 0.90 2.44 -2.31
CA ALA A 191 1.09 1.22 -3.09
C ALA A 191 2.01 0.27 -2.33
N ALA A 192 1.91 -1.03 -2.56
CA ALA A 192 2.85 -2.00 -2.00
C ALA A 192 2.99 -3.24 -2.87
N ILE A 193 4.20 -3.78 -2.94
CA ILE A 193 4.42 -5.18 -3.29
C ILE A 193 4.60 -5.94 -1.97
N ARG A 194 3.73 -6.90 -1.70
CA ARG A 194 3.73 -7.63 -0.41
C ARG A 194 4.37 -8.99 -0.52
N ASN A 195 4.89 -9.48 0.59
CA ASN A 195 5.13 -10.90 0.74
C ASN A 195 3.81 -11.64 0.66
N GLU A 196 3.75 -12.62 -0.22
CA GLU A 196 2.55 -13.40 -0.47
C GLU A 196 2.96 -14.76 -1.03
N SER A 197 2.22 -15.79 -0.62
CA SER A 197 2.24 -17.09 -1.27
C SER A 197 0.87 -17.36 -1.84
N ARG A 198 0.77 -17.48 -3.16
CA ARG A 198 -0.50 -17.73 -3.85
C ARG A 198 -0.39 -18.92 -4.78
N THR A 199 -1.46 -19.71 -4.85
CA THR A 199 -1.58 -20.80 -5.82
C THR A 199 -2.75 -20.49 -6.74
N LEU A 200 -2.50 -20.59 -8.04
CA LEU A 200 -3.46 -20.39 -9.11
C LEU A 200 -3.62 -21.71 -9.85
N ARG A 201 -4.77 -22.36 -9.72
CA ARG A 201 -5.11 -23.52 -10.55
C ARG A 201 -5.76 -23.03 -11.83
N VAL A 202 -5.22 -23.38 -12.99
CA VAL A 202 -5.70 -22.89 -14.29
C VAL A 202 -6.98 -23.65 -14.65
N LEU A 203 -8.11 -22.95 -14.63
CA LEU A 203 -9.40 -23.50 -15.06
C LEU A 203 -9.62 -23.30 -16.55
N ARG A 204 -9.20 -22.14 -17.08
CA ARG A 204 -9.28 -21.80 -18.49
C ARG A 204 -8.12 -20.92 -18.89
N GLN A 205 -7.57 -21.20 -20.06
CA GLN A 205 -6.68 -20.31 -20.78
C GLN A 205 -7.29 -19.97 -22.15
N PRO A 206 -6.99 -18.80 -22.71
CA PRO A 206 -7.52 -18.42 -24.01
C PRO A 206 -6.89 -19.27 -25.13
N LEU A 207 -7.67 -19.61 -26.15
CA LEU A 207 -7.17 -20.32 -27.34
C LEU A 207 -6.52 -19.37 -28.36
N SER A 208 -6.85 -18.08 -28.28
CA SER A 208 -6.29 -16.99 -29.07
C SER A 208 -6.26 -15.71 -28.23
N LEU A 209 -5.36 -14.79 -28.55
CA LEU A 209 -5.24 -13.51 -27.84
C LEU A 209 -6.13 -12.43 -28.50
N ALA A 210 -7.43 -12.75 -28.56
CA ALA A 210 -8.48 -11.86 -29.09
C ALA A 210 -9.25 -11.17 -27.96
N ALA A 211 -9.87 -10.02 -28.26
CA ALA A 211 -10.72 -9.33 -27.29
C ALA A 211 -11.90 -10.22 -26.84
N GLY A 212 -12.23 -10.18 -25.54
CA GLY A 212 -13.24 -11.01 -24.88
C GLY A 212 -12.72 -12.38 -24.42
N GLU A 213 -11.53 -12.81 -24.85
CA GLU A 213 -10.91 -14.03 -24.34
C GLU A 213 -10.33 -13.82 -22.93
N ARG A 214 -10.26 -14.91 -22.16
CA ARG A 214 -9.94 -14.83 -20.73
C ARG A 214 -9.09 -15.98 -20.21
N TRP A 215 -8.25 -15.65 -19.25
CA TRP A 215 -7.69 -16.60 -18.28
C TRP A 215 -8.61 -16.67 -17.08
N VAL A 216 -8.84 -17.88 -16.56
CA VAL A 216 -9.62 -18.11 -15.35
C VAL A 216 -8.83 -19.03 -14.43
N TYR A 217 -8.64 -18.59 -13.20
CA TYR A 217 -7.93 -19.31 -12.16
C TYR A 217 -8.85 -19.58 -10.98
N GLU A 218 -8.68 -20.73 -10.36
CA GLU A 218 -9.16 -20.96 -9.00
C GLU A 218 -8.07 -20.55 -8.00
N THR A 219 -8.48 -19.83 -6.97
CA THR A 219 -7.64 -19.43 -5.85
C THR A 219 -8.33 -19.82 -4.53
N PRO A 220 -7.62 -19.82 -3.39
CA PRO A 220 -8.26 -20.02 -2.08
C PRO A 220 -9.37 -19.01 -1.75
N SER A 221 -9.32 -17.81 -2.35
CA SER A 221 -10.31 -16.75 -2.15
C SER A 221 -11.47 -16.78 -3.16
N GLY A 222 -11.45 -17.72 -4.12
CA GLY A 222 -12.47 -17.85 -5.17
C GLY A 222 -11.89 -17.80 -6.57
N GLU A 223 -12.73 -17.45 -7.55
CA GLU A 223 -12.30 -17.35 -8.95
C GLU A 223 -11.61 -16.00 -9.23
N LEU A 224 -10.47 -16.05 -9.91
CA LEU A 224 -9.76 -14.89 -10.44
C LEU A 224 -9.75 -14.99 -11.96
N ALA A 225 -10.35 -14.01 -12.66
CA ALA A 225 -10.31 -13.96 -14.11
C ALA A 225 -9.58 -12.71 -14.62
N TYR A 226 -8.89 -12.89 -15.75
CA TYR A 226 -8.27 -11.83 -16.53
C TYR A 226 -8.84 -11.87 -17.93
N GLU A 227 -9.40 -10.76 -18.40
CA GLU A 227 -10.05 -10.65 -19.70
C GLU A 227 -9.29 -9.68 -20.59
N ILE A 228 -9.03 -10.10 -21.84
CA ILE A 228 -8.48 -9.22 -22.88
C ILE A 228 -9.58 -8.25 -23.29
N GLN A 229 -9.48 -7.00 -22.88
CA GLN A 229 -10.47 -5.97 -23.22
C GLN A 229 -10.29 -5.49 -24.66
N ALA A 230 -9.04 -5.24 -25.05
CA ALA A 230 -8.72 -4.69 -26.35
C ALA A 230 -7.26 -4.97 -26.70
N ARG A 231 -6.98 -4.87 -28.00
CA ARG A 231 -5.63 -4.68 -28.51
C ARG A 231 -5.42 -3.18 -28.74
N ILE A 232 -4.40 -2.60 -28.11
CA ILE A 232 -4.15 -1.15 -28.13
C ILE A 232 -3.37 -0.74 -29.39
N ASP A 233 -2.48 -1.62 -29.85
CA ASP A 233 -1.71 -1.51 -31.09
C ASP A 233 -1.53 -2.91 -31.71
N ASP A 234 -0.60 -3.13 -32.64
CA ASP A 234 -0.46 -4.46 -33.27
C ASP A 234 0.00 -5.56 -32.30
N GLN A 235 0.66 -5.21 -31.18
CA GLN A 235 1.30 -6.17 -30.28
C GLN A 235 0.78 -6.09 -28.83
N THR A 236 0.32 -4.93 -28.38
CA THR A 236 -0.01 -4.67 -26.98
C THR A 236 -1.47 -4.98 -26.67
N LEU A 237 -1.67 -5.86 -25.69
CA LEU A 237 -2.97 -6.22 -25.13
C LEU A 237 -3.24 -5.41 -23.87
N ARG A 238 -4.50 -4.98 -23.70
CA ARG A 238 -5.03 -4.45 -22.44
C ARG A 238 -5.89 -5.52 -21.78
N ILE A 239 -5.47 -5.98 -20.61
CA ILE A 239 -6.08 -7.09 -19.89
C ILE A 239 -6.57 -6.59 -18.53
N THR A 240 -7.82 -6.84 -18.15
CA THR A 240 -8.38 -6.38 -16.87
C THR A 240 -8.75 -7.54 -15.96
N SER A 241 -8.59 -7.35 -14.65
CA SER A 241 -8.99 -8.34 -13.65
C SER A 241 -10.46 -8.19 -13.26
N SER A 242 -11.19 -9.30 -13.11
CA SER A 242 -12.55 -9.30 -12.57
C SER A 242 -12.61 -9.24 -11.04
N ALA A 243 -11.55 -9.65 -10.35
CA ALA A 243 -11.53 -9.79 -8.90
C ALA A 243 -10.65 -8.74 -8.21
N ARG A 244 -9.64 -8.19 -8.93
CA ARG A 244 -8.79 -7.12 -8.41
C ARG A 244 -9.29 -5.79 -8.91
N GLN A 245 -9.86 -5.02 -7.99
CA GLN A 245 -10.47 -3.73 -8.28
C GLN A 245 -9.48 -2.80 -8.98
N GLY A 246 -9.83 -2.38 -10.20
CA GLY A 246 -9.05 -1.41 -10.96
C GLY A 246 -7.72 -1.94 -11.51
N GLU A 247 -7.43 -3.24 -11.44
CA GLU A 247 -6.19 -3.80 -12.00
C GLU A 247 -6.29 -3.93 -13.54
N THR A 248 -5.34 -3.32 -14.23
CA THR A 248 -5.13 -3.45 -15.68
C THR A 248 -3.68 -3.84 -15.97
N VAL A 249 -3.50 -4.88 -16.76
CA VAL A 249 -2.21 -5.40 -17.22
C VAL A 249 -2.05 -5.05 -18.70
N PHE A 250 -0.91 -4.47 -19.04
CA PHE A 250 -0.47 -4.22 -20.41
C PHE A 250 0.65 -5.19 -20.73
N ALA A 251 0.45 -5.99 -21.77
CA ALA A 251 1.42 -7.00 -22.16
C ALA A 251 1.45 -7.18 -23.68
N ARG A 252 2.63 -7.42 -24.23
CA ARG A 252 2.79 -7.79 -25.64
C ARG A 252 2.65 -9.27 -25.86
N GLU A 253 2.00 -9.62 -26.97
CA GLU A 253 1.97 -10.99 -27.47
C GLU A 253 3.37 -11.44 -27.90
N THR A 254 3.75 -12.64 -27.46
CA THR A 254 5.01 -13.30 -27.85
C THR A 254 4.73 -14.72 -28.29
N ARG A 255 5.71 -15.37 -28.94
CA ARG A 255 5.56 -16.75 -29.41
C ARG A 255 5.18 -17.73 -28.30
N ASP A 256 5.71 -17.51 -27.11
CA ASP A 256 5.64 -18.47 -25.99
C ASP A 256 4.76 -17.96 -24.83
N GLY A 257 4.06 -16.84 -25.00
CA GLY A 257 3.21 -16.25 -23.97
C GLY A 257 3.12 -14.72 -24.04
N LEU A 258 3.23 -14.08 -22.89
CA LEU A 258 3.10 -12.63 -22.74
C LEU A 258 4.45 -12.02 -22.33
N ALA A 259 4.79 -10.87 -22.91
CA ALA A 259 5.81 -9.98 -22.36
C ALA A 259 5.10 -8.88 -21.56
N LEU A 260 5.30 -8.86 -20.25
CA LEU A 260 4.69 -7.87 -19.37
C LEU A 260 5.38 -6.52 -19.55
N ASP A 261 4.61 -5.49 -19.93
CA ASP A 261 5.11 -4.13 -20.07
C ASP A 261 4.71 -3.28 -18.85
N ARG A 262 3.46 -3.37 -18.37
CA ARG A 262 2.98 -2.54 -17.26
C ARG A 262 1.81 -3.15 -16.50
N ILE A 263 1.74 -2.90 -15.19
CA ILE A 263 0.54 -3.15 -14.37
C ILE A 263 0.09 -1.81 -13.78
N GLU A 264 -1.19 -1.48 -13.95
CA GLU A 264 -1.83 -0.30 -13.38
C GLU A 264 -2.91 -0.69 -12.39
N LEU A 265 -3.01 0.10 -11.31
CA LEU A 265 -4.08 0.04 -10.33
C LEU A 265 -4.82 1.37 -10.34
N GLN A 266 -6.13 1.33 -10.54
CA GLN A 266 -6.99 2.50 -10.49
C GLN A 266 -7.45 2.79 -9.06
N SER A 267 -7.58 4.07 -8.74
CA SER A 267 -8.28 4.52 -7.54
C SER A 267 -9.76 4.70 -7.86
N LEU A 268 -10.62 4.50 -6.87
CA LEU A 268 -12.03 4.86 -6.98
C LEU A 268 -12.26 6.37 -7.09
N HIS A 269 -11.30 7.18 -6.66
CA HIS A 269 -11.45 8.64 -6.50
C HIS A 269 -10.63 9.45 -7.50
N ALA A 270 -9.64 8.85 -8.17
CA ALA A 270 -8.73 9.56 -9.09
C ALA A 270 -9.09 9.33 -10.57
N ARG A 271 -8.79 10.34 -11.42
CA ARG A 271 -8.78 10.18 -12.88
C ARG A 271 -7.39 9.73 -13.32
N GLY A 272 -7.26 8.48 -13.78
CA GLY A 272 -6.00 7.89 -14.24
C GLY A 272 -5.40 6.89 -13.25
N PRO A 273 -4.30 6.20 -13.63
CA PRO A 273 -3.70 5.17 -12.79
C PRO A 273 -3.20 5.77 -11.47
N ALA A 274 -3.65 5.17 -10.38
CA ALA A 274 -3.33 5.61 -9.05
C ALA A 274 -2.00 5.03 -8.57
N ALA A 275 -1.66 3.84 -9.03
CA ALA A 275 -0.31 3.30 -8.99
C ALA A 275 -0.01 2.50 -10.25
N ALA A 276 1.27 2.41 -10.62
CA ALA A 276 1.72 1.62 -11.75
C ALA A 276 3.10 1.02 -11.50
N ILE A 277 3.36 -0.17 -12.02
CA ILE A 277 4.72 -0.71 -12.18
C ILE A 277 4.97 -0.95 -13.67
N SER A 278 6.06 -0.40 -14.19
CA SER A 278 6.46 -0.46 -15.60
C SER A 278 7.75 -1.24 -15.80
N PHE A 279 7.83 -1.96 -16.92
CA PHE A 279 8.96 -2.73 -17.45
C PHE A 279 9.24 -2.39 -18.93
N GLU A 280 8.73 -1.24 -19.39
CA GLU A 280 8.86 -0.77 -20.78
C GLU A 280 10.33 -0.54 -21.18
N ASP A 281 11.16 -0.12 -20.22
CA ASP A 281 12.61 -0.01 -20.40
C ASP A 281 13.29 -1.38 -20.24
N PRO A 282 14.15 -1.79 -21.19
CA PRO A 282 14.89 -3.04 -21.05
C PRO A 282 15.73 -3.05 -19.77
N ASP A 283 15.59 -4.11 -18.97
CA ASP A 283 16.36 -4.35 -17.74
C ASP A 283 16.10 -3.34 -16.59
N ALA A 284 15.16 -2.42 -16.76
CA ALA A 284 14.77 -1.43 -15.75
C ALA A 284 13.29 -1.51 -15.40
N PHE A 285 12.97 -1.29 -14.13
CA PHE A 285 11.59 -1.13 -13.69
C PHE A 285 11.42 0.21 -13.00
N SER A 286 10.19 0.72 -13.07
CA SER A 286 9.79 1.87 -12.26
C SER A 286 8.42 1.68 -11.66
N ILE A 287 8.19 2.31 -10.52
CA ILE A 287 6.91 2.28 -9.81
C ILE A 287 6.45 3.71 -9.58
N GLY A 288 5.26 4.03 -10.06
CA GLY A 288 4.58 5.29 -9.84
C GLY A 288 3.43 5.17 -8.84
N VAL A 289 3.17 6.27 -8.11
CA VAL A 289 2.08 6.39 -7.13
C VAL A 289 1.51 7.81 -7.16
N ALA A 290 0.19 7.95 -6.98
CA ALA A 290 -0.49 9.25 -6.93
C ALA A 290 -0.24 10.12 -8.17
N GLY A 291 -0.21 9.49 -9.36
CA GLY A 291 0.07 10.16 -10.64
C GLY A 291 1.52 10.64 -10.81
N ARG A 292 2.42 10.28 -9.90
CA ARG A 292 3.87 10.52 -10.04
C ARG A 292 4.52 9.26 -10.62
N ALA A 293 5.27 9.42 -11.71
CA ALA A 293 6.12 8.36 -12.23
C ALA A 293 7.37 8.18 -11.36
N ASP A 294 7.96 6.99 -11.44
CA ASP A 294 9.34 6.69 -10.99
C ASP A 294 9.64 7.05 -9.53
N VAL A 295 8.63 6.90 -8.66
CA VAL A 295 8.75 7.09 -7.22
C VAL A 295 9.71 6.06 -6.62
N VAL A 296 9.72 4.85 -7.16
CA VAL A 296 10.77 3.84 -6.98
C VAL A 296 11.28 3.45 -8.35
N ALA A 297 12.59 3.32 -8.52
CA ALA A 297 13.20 2.90 -9.78
C ALA A 297 14.36 1.95 -9.51
N GLY A 298 14.61 1.02 -10.41
CA GLY A 298 15.66 0.03 -10.26
C GLY A 298 15.85 -0.84 -11.50
N SER A 299 16.63 -1.90 -11.35
CA SER A 299 16.79 -2.93 -12.37
C SER A 299 15.98 -4.17 -12.04
N TYR A 300 15.62 -4.95 -13.06
CA TYR A 300 15.07 -6.28 -12.85
C TYR A 300 15.88 -7.36 -13.56
N SER A 301 15.79 -8.58 -13.05
CA SER A 301 16.36 -9.76 -13.69
C SER A 301 15.34 -10.88 -13.73
N VAL A 302 15.29 -11.60 -14.84
CA VAL A 302 14.37 -12.73 -15.05
C VAL A 302 15.17 -14.01 -15.17
N SER A 303 14.67 -15.05 -14.52
CA SER A 303 15.10 -16.44 -14.69
C SER A 303 13.89 -17.26 -15.11
N GLY A 304 14.10 -18.48 -15.63
CA GLY A 304 12.98 -19.34 -16.05
C GLY A 304 11.93 -19.60 -14.95
N SER A 305 12.29 -19.45 -13.68
CA SER A 305 11.43 -19.70 -12.52
C SER A 305 11.17 -18.46 -11.64
N GLY A 306 11.50 -17.24 -12.09
CA GLY A 306 11.27 -16.07 -11.25
C GLY A 306 11.77 -14.73 -11.79
N LEU A 307 11.37 -13.69 -11.08
CA LEU A 307 11.69 -12.28 -11.28
C LEU A 307 12.33 -11.73 -10.00
N VAL A 308 13.38 -10.93 -10.14
CA VAL A 308 13.95 -10.14 -9.04
C VAL A 308 13.91 -8.67 -9.41
N LEU A 309 13.34 -7.85 -8.53
CA LEU A 309 13.36 -6.40 -8.60
C LEU A 309 14.41 -5.88 -7.61
N GLN A 310 15.39 -5.12 -8.11
CA GLN A 310 16.42 -4.48 -7.32
C GLN A 310 16.26 -2.96 -7.38
N PRO A 311 15.62 -2.32 -6.39
CA PRO A 311 15.52 -0.87 -6.33
C PRO A 311 16.90 -0.21 -6.23
N HIS A 312 17.07 0.91 -6.92
CA HIS A 312 18.22 1.82 -6.84
C HIS A 312 17.85 3.19 -6.25
N SER A 313 16.57 3.53 -6.26
CA SER A 313 16.03 4.76 -5.71
C SER A 313 14.60 4.52 -5.21
N PRO A 314 14.17 5.18 -4.13
CA PRO A 314 14.95 6.06 -3.25
C PRO A 314 15.88 5.25 -2.32
N ALA A 315 16.74 5.95 -1.56
CA ALA A 315 17.75 5.32 -0.70
C ALA A 315 17.18 4.24 0.24
N TRP A 316 16.00 4.46 0.83
CA TRP A 316 15.37 3.49 1.72
C TRP A 316 14.88 2.21 1.01
N ALA A 317 14.61 2.27 -0.30
CA ALA A 317 14.14 1.14 -1.09
C ALA A 317 15.30 0.22 -1.52
N VAL A 318 16.53 0.75 -1.61
CA VAL A 318 17.72 0.00 -2.06
C VAL A 318 17.94 -1.27 -1.24
N ALA A 319 17.68 -1.20 0.07
CA ALA A 319 17.82 -2.32 0.99
C ALA A 319 16.65 -3.33 0.93
N ARG A 320 15.71 -3.18 -0.02
CA ARG A 320 14.46 -3.96 -0.10
C ARG A 320 14.26 -4.61 -1.47
N PRO A 321 15.16 -5.51 -1.91
CA PRO A 321 14.92 -6.27 -3.12
C PRO A 321 13.68 -7.17 -2.99
N VAL A 322 12.96 -7.32 -4.09
CA VAL A 322 11.77 -8.16 -4.16
C VAL A 322 12.05 -9.34 -5.09
N GLY A 323 12.01 -10.56 -4.55
CA GLY A 323 12.06 -11.78 -5.33
C GLY A 323 10.66 -12.36 -5.51
N ILE A 324 10.30 -12.68 -6.74
CA ILE A 324 9.07 -13.38 -7.10
C ILE A 324 9.48 -14.68 -7.75
N ARG A 325 9.08 -15.81 -7.19
CA ARG A 325 9.32 -17.14 -7.74
C ARG A 325 8.00 -17.74 -8.19
N TRP A 326 8.03 -18.47 -9.29
CA TRP A 326 6.91 -19.30 -9.73
C TRP A 326 7.38 -20.73 -9.93
N THR A 327 6.56 -21.66 -9.46
CA THR A 327 6.70 -23.09 -9.73
C THR A 327 5.51 -23.55 -10.53
N ILE A 328 5.77 -24.04 -11.73
CA ILE A 328 4.77 -24.60 -12.63
C ILE A 328 4.42 -26.01 -12.17
N LYS A 329 3.14 -26.30 -12.07
CA LYS A 329 2.57 -27.61 -11.76
C LYS A 329 1.66 -28.03 -12.92
N ASP A 330 1.29 -29.31 -12.97
CA ASP A 330 0.51 -29.86 -14.08
C ASP A 330 -0.83 -29.13 -14.31
N ASP A 331 -1.44 -28.59 -13.24
CA ASP A 331 -2.74 -27.91 -13.28
C ASP A 331 -2.67 -26.42 -12.90
N GLY A 332 -1.47 -25.83 -12.72
CA GLY A 332 -1.39 -24.47 -12.24
C GLY A 332 0.00 -23.94 -11.92
N VAL A 333 0.02 -22.87 -11.12
CA VAL A 333 1.25 -22.20 -10.70
C VAL A 333 1.17 -21.80 -9.23
N SER A 334 2.24 -22.07 -8.50
CA SER A 334 2.46 -21.51 -7.17
C SER A 334 3.45 -20.36 -7.27
N LEU A 335 3.09 -19.21 -6.71
CA LEU A 335 3.86 -17.97 -6.70
C LEU A 335 4.25 -17.64 -5.26
N GLU A 336 5.52 -17.32 -5.05
CA GLU A 336 6.07 -16.87 -3.78
C GLU A 336 6.73 -15.51 -4.00
N THR A 337 6.26 -14.49 -3.29
CA THR A 337 6.90 -13.16 -3.25
C THR A 337 7.58 -12.96 -1.92
N VAL A 338 8.86 -12.59 -1.96
CA VAL A 338 9.71 -12.34 -0.80
C VAL A 338 10.40 -11.00 -0.97
N CYS A 339 10.04 -10.05 -0.12
CA CYS A 339 10.77 -8.81 0.11
C CYS A 339 11.84 -9.14 1.15
N ARG A 340 13.11 -9.00 0.78
CA ARG A 340 14.23 -9.29 1.69
C ARG A 340 14.80 -7.99 2.24
N GLU A 341 15.39 -8.08 3.41
CA GLU A 341 16.44 -7.14 3.77
C GLU A 341 17.68 -7.53 2.98
N ALA A 342 18.31 -6.56 2.31
CA ALA A 342 19.63 -6.79 1.72
C ALA A 342 20.57 -7.20 2.86
N SER A 343 21.01 -8.46 2.88
CA SER A 343 22.00 -8.93 3.84
C SER A 343 23.21 -8.03 3.74
N GLY A 344 23.49 -7.27 4.79
CA GLY A 344 24.66 -6.39 4.86
C GLY A 344 25.91 -7.19 4.52
N ASN A 345 26.69 -6.67 3.56
CA ASN A 345 28.05 -7.14 3.30
C ASN A 345 28.95 -6.88 4.50
#